data_AF-A6VFH1-F1
#
_entry.id   AF-A6VFH1-F1
#
_cell.length_a   1.000
_cell.length_b   1.000
_cell.length_c   1.000
_cell.angle_alpha   90.00
_cell.angle_beta   90.00
_cell.angle_gamma   90.00
#
_symmetry.space_group_name_H-M   'P 1'
#
loop_
_entity.id
_entity.type
_entity.pdbx_description
1 polymer ?
#
loop_
_entity_poly.entity_id
_entity_poly.type
_entity_poly.pdbx_seq_one_letter_code
_entity_poly.pdbx_strand_id
1 'polypeptide(L)'
;MRFKLDGRIIFSKDVEEETQKDIVEVLENRDIFLKGVPEGKENEASKIEGYEFDGKDLKLKMTSGTYTRAHEGIVRLKKPIMEKVGRKHQIGIRDVAIDRYVVTLTAEPSKVSELKGLKVPECEVELESEKINIVFENLGDGELKRNIIDRAIKFVKNELDKQDQDLTFEVCKIAPGTIVSDYKAKREITFDTDPTELAEPNGWVKRFPGRGQWFYTAPMAKLFRAFESLIIEECIDKIGFDECLFPKLIPLDVMYKMRYLEGLPEGMYYVCPPKREPEMFQDFVNEMMIKKEIPIEKLKTLLRDPAYVLAPAQCEPFYSFFDHELVDVDHPSKFFDKSGWTYRWEGGGAKGLDRVNEFLRGECVWMGTPEFVETVRDDTLKYAENLAEKLDLEYWTEVGDDPFYLEGRKKEDRGIEFPDVPKYEMRLWLPHIKEERKGVAVTSANIHGTHFIEGFGIKDYKERKVWTGCTGYGLTRWVIGFLAQYGYNYDDWPELIQKKVGKLPEIPKLITWP
;
A
#
# COMPACT_ATOMS: atom_id res chain seq x y z
N MET A 1 -15.15 -24.43 12.51
CA MET A 1 -15.37 -23.12 13.18
C MET A 1 -16.69 -23.18 13.93
N ARG A 2 -16.70 -22.75 15.19
CA ARG A 2 -17.89 -22.72 16.05
C ARG A 2 -18.01 -21.36 16.71
N PHE A 3 -19.23 -20.90 16.95
CA PHE A 3 -19.52 -19.61 17.55
C PHE A 3 -20.37 -19.80 18.80
N LYS A 4 -20.03 -19.11 19.88
CA LYS A 4 -20.78 -19.10 21.15
C LYS A 4 -20.93 -17.67 21.65
N LEU A 5 -22.16 -17.17 21.63
CA LEU A 5 -22.52 -15.78 21.91
C LEU A 5 -23.36 -15.72 23.18
N ASP A 6 -22.94 -14.91 24.13
CA ASP A 6 -23.75 -14.40 25.23
C ASP A 6 -24.03 -12.93 24.94
N GLY A 7 -25.28 -12.59 24.67
CA GLY A 7 -25.69 -11.24 24.32
C GLY A 7 -27.09 -10.91 24.80
N ARG A 8 -27.54 -9.70 24.50
CA ARG A 8 -28.83 -9.21 24.96
C ARG A 8 -29.50 -8.26 23.97
N ILE A 9 -30.82 -8.34 23.93
CA ILE A 9 -31.68 -7.40 23.23
C ILE A 9 -32.27 -6.46 24.30
N ILE A 10 -32.02 -5.16 24.16
CA ILE A 10 -32.40 -4.14 25.14
C ILE A 10 -33.68 -3.45 24.67
N PHE A 11 -34.75 -3.54 25.46
CA PHE A 11 -36.04 -2.96 25.16
C PHE A 11 -36.21 -1.54 25.70
N SER A 12 -37.24 -0.83 25.22
CA SER A 12 -37.52 0.55 25.59
C SER A 12 -38.08 0.70 27.01
N LYS A 13 -38.67 -0.36 27.54
CA LYS A 13 -39.30 -0.49 28.86
C LYS A 13 -39.18 -1.94 29.32
N ASP A 14 -39.52 -2.20 30.58
CA ASP A 14 -39.43 -3.53 31.16
C ASP A 14 -40.38 -4.50 30.44
N VAL A 15 -39.95 -5.74 30.26
CA VAL A 15 -40.70 -6.75 29.50
C VAL A 15 -41.65 -7.50 30.43
N GLU A 16 -42.91 -7.09 30.44
CA GLU A 16 -43.97 -7.71 31.24
C GLU A 16 -44.27 -9.15 30.79
N GLU A 17 -44.81 -9.98 31.69
CA GLU A 17 -45.06 -11.42 31.44
C GLU A 17 -45.85 -11.70 30.16
N GLU A 18 -46.83 -10.85 29.81
CA GLU A 18 -47.61 -11.01 28.58
C GLU A 18 -46.76 -10.75 27.33
N THR A 19 -45.87 -9.76 27.38
CA THR A 19 -44.90 -9.49 26.31
C THR A 19 -43.88 -10.62 26.20
N GLN A 20 -43.44 -11.18 27.33
CA GLN A 20 -42.51 -12.32 27.35
C GLN A 20 -43.05 -13.51 26.57
N LYS A 21 -44.34 -13.87 26.75
CA LYS A 21 -44.98 -14.99 26.02
C LYS A 21 -44.90 -14.83 24.51
N ASP A 22 -45.23 -13.64 24.00
CA ASP A 22 -45.15 -13.36 22.56
C ASP A 22 -43.71 -13.40 22.04
N ILE A 23 -42.74 -12.95 22.83
CA ILE A 23 -41.32 -13.03 22.48
C ILE A 23 -40.88 -14.50 22.42
N VAL A 24 -41.27 -15.32 23.40
CA VAL A 24 -40.93 -16.76 23.45
C VAL A 24 -41.44 -17.48 22.20
N GLU A 25 -42.65 -17.20 21.72
CA GLU A 25 -43.15 -17.76 20.46
C GLU A 25 -42.24 -17.43 19.25
N VAL A 26 -41.63 -16.25 19.25
CA VAL A 26 -40.66 -15.85 18.21
C VAL A 26 -39.32 -16.58 18.38
N LEU A 27 -38.85 -16.75 19.62
CA LEU A 27 -37.59 -17.43 19.92
C LEU A 27 -37.64 -18.93 19.60
N GLU A 28 -38.80 -19.57 19.77
CA GLU A 28 -39.01 -20.99 19.46
C GLU A 28 -39.07 -21.26 17.94
N ASN A 29 -39.35 -20.24 17.12
CA ASN A 29 -39.38 -20.38 15.67
C ASN A 29 -37.96 -20.37 15.07
N ARG A 30 -37.51 -21.53 14.56
CA ARG A 30 -36.19 -21.68 13.93
C ARG A 30 -36.10 -21.16 12.49
N ASP A 31 -37.21 -20.90 11.81
CA ASP A 31 -37.24 -20.58 10.37
C ASP A 31 -36.38 -19.37 10.03
N ILE A 32 -36.30 -18.39 10.93
CA ILE A 32 -35.52 -17.17 10.71
C ILE A 32 -34.00 -17.45 10.60
N PHE A 33 -33.51 -18.48 11.30
CA PHE A 33 -32.10 -18.85 11.28
C PHE A 33 -31.73 -19.73 10.08
N LEU A 34 -32.71 -20.42 9.50
CA LEU A 34 -32.53 -21.32 8.35
C LEU A 34 -32.50 -20.57 7.00
N LYS A 35 -32.94 -19.31 6.96
CA LYS A 35 -32.86 -18.49 5.74
C LYS A 35 -31.42 -18.31 5.26
N GLY A 36 -31.14 -18.76 4.03
CA GLY A 36 -29.83 -18.68 3.38
C GLY A 36 -28.86 -19.82 3.74
N VAL A 37 -29.32 -20.81 4.51
CA VAL A 37 -28.53 -22.00 4.84
C VAL A 37 -28.73 -23.05 3.74
N PRO A 38 -27.66 -23.63 3.16
CA PRO A 38 -27.77 -24.72 2.21
C PRO A 38 -28.44 -25.96 2.81
N GLU A 39 -29.13 -26.74 1.98
CA GLU A 39 -29.71 -28.02 2.38
C GLU A 39 -28.63 -28.97 2.92
N GLY A 40 -28.89 -29.61 4.06
CA GLY A 40 -27.95 -30.49 4.77
C GLY A 40 -26.94 -29.78 5.70
N LYS A 41 -27.02 -28.45 5.82
CA LYS A 41 -26.18 -27.63 6.71
C LYS A 41 -26.99 -26.93 7.81
N GLU A 42 -28.22 -27.34 8.06
CA GLU A 42 -29.15 -26.73 9.03
C GLU A 42 -28.65 -26.84 10.47
N ASN A 43 -27.80 -27.82 10.76
CA ASN A 43 -27.12 -28.00 12.05
C ASN A 43 -26.03 -26.93 12.29
N GLU A 44 -25.54 -26.27 11.24
CA GLU A 44 -24.59 -25.18 11.34
C GLU A 44 -25.27 -23.81 11.53
N ALA A 45 -26.59 -23.73 11.37
CA ALA A 45 -27.34 -22.49 11.57
C ALA A 45 -27.33 -22.03 13.05
N SER A 46 -27.60 -20.75 13.28
CA SER A 46 -27.84 -20.21 14.62
C SER A 46 -28.89 -21.01 15.40
N LYS A 47 -28.60 -21.25 16.69
CA LYS A 47 -29.49 -21.87 17.67
C LYS A 47 -29.43 -21.10 18.97
N ILE A 48 -30.59 -20.88 19.59
CA ILE A 48 -30.70 -20.36 20.95
C ILE A 48 -30.58 -21.54 21.92
N GLU A 49 -29.57 -21.53 22.78
CA GLU A 49 -29.35 -22.54 23.82
C GLU A 49 -30.04 -22.19 25.14
N GLY A 50 -30.32 -20.92 25.36
CA GLY A 50 -31.03 -20.43 26.54
C GLY A 50 -31.32 -18.95 26.46
N TYR A 51 -32.31 -18.52 27.22
CA TYR A 51 -32.70 -17.11 27.32
C TYR A 51 -33.21 -16.79 28.72
N GLU A 52 -33.09 -15.52 29.12
CA GLU A 52 -33.56 -15.00 30.41
C GLU A 52 -34.06 -13.57 30.23
N PHE A 53 -35.19 -13.24 30.84
CA PHE A 53 -35.70 -11.86 30.89
C PHE A 53 -35.26 -11.21 32.20
N ASP A 54 -34.64 -10.05 32.11
CA ASP A 54 -34.14 -9.28 33.26
C ASP A 54 -34.46 -7.79 33.05
N GLY A 55 -35.57 -7.34 33.63
CA GLY A 55 -36.09 -5.98 33.46
C GLY A 55 -36.32 -5.62 31.99
N LYS A 56 -35.43 -4.81 31.42
CA LYS A 56 -35.47 -4.36 30.01
C LYS A 56 -34.68 -5.25 29.06
N ASP A 57 -33.94 -6.22 29.58
CA ASP A 57 -32.99 -7.01 28.80
C ASP A 57 -33.56 -8.41 28.57
N LEU A 58 -33.53 -8.87 27.31
CA LEU A 58 -33.62 -10.28 26.97
C LEU A 58 -32.19 -10.79 26.76
N LYS A 59 -31.66 -11.52 27.74
CA LYS A 59 -30.36 -12.19 27.65
C LYS A 59 -30.53 -13.47 26.82
N LEU A 60 -29.61 -13.70 25.90
CA LEU A 60 -29.63 -14.80 24.94
C LEU A 60 -28.27 -15.49 24.91
N LYS A 61 -28.29 -16.82 25.02
CA LYS A 61 -27.16 -17.68 24.74
C LYS A 61 -27.37 -18.33 23.37
N MET A 62 -26.51 -18.04 22.41
CA MET A 62 -26.64 -18.52 21.03
C MET A 62 -25.39 -19.26 20.59
N THR A 63 -25.57 -20.32 19.80
CA THR A 63 -24.47 -21.03 19.14
C THR A 63 -24.71 -21.14 17.64
N SER A 64 -23.63 -21.25 16.85
CA SER A 64 -23.73 -21.53 15.42
C SER A 64 -22.47 -22.20 14.88
N GLY A 65 -22.60 -22.80 13.71
CA GLY A 65 -21.52 -23.14 12.79
C GLY A 65 -21.24 -21.98 11.83
N THR A 66 -20.84 -22.28 10.59
CA THR A 66 -20.37 -21.26 9.62
C THR A 66 -21.50 -20.49 8.93
N TYR A 67 -22.71 -21.03 8.92
CA TYR A 67 -23.90 -20.45 8.31
C TYR A 67 -24.78 -19.75 9.34
N THR A 68 -25.35 -18.60 8.98
CA THR A 68 -26.12 -17.74 9.89
C THR A 68 -25.42 -17.61 11.24
N ARG A 69 -24.31 -16.87 11.28
CA ARG A 69 -23.44 -16.79 12.47
C ARG A 69 -24.21 -16.23 13.66
N ALA A 70 -23.88 -16.63 14.89
CA ALA A 70 -24.66 -16.23 16.08
C ALA A 70 -24.90 -14.71 16.20
N HIS A 71 -23.93 -13.88 15.82
CA HIS A 71 -24.08 -12.42 15.81
C HIS A 71 -25.03 -11.90 14.70
N GLU A 72 -25.12 -12.58 13.55
CA GLU A 72 -26.17 -12.31 12.57
C GLU A 72 -27.53 -12.80 13.10
N GLY A 73 -27.54 -13.95 13.78
CA GLY A 73 -28.72 -14.56 14.39
C GLY A 73 -29.42 -13.60 15.36
N ILE A 74 -28.68 -13.05 16.33
CA ILE A 74 -29.26 -12.10 17.31
C ILE A 74 -29.82 -10.84 16.63
N VAL A 75 -29.17 -10.35 15.57
CA VAL A 75 -29.67 -9.19 14.79
C VAL A 75 -30.93 -9.55 14.01
N ARG A 76 -30.99 -10.75 13.42
CA ARG A 76 -32.18 -11.24 12.69
C ARG A 76 -33.42 -11.34 13.57
N LEU A 77 -33.27 -11.56 14.89
CA LEU A 77 -34.39 -11.58 15.84
C LEU A 77 -35.08 -10.23 16.01
N LYS A 78 -34.40 -9.10 15.75
CA LYS A 78 -34.97 -7.76 15.94
C LYS A 78 -36.30 -7.58 15.20
N LYS A 79 -36.33 -7.97 13.91
CA LYS A 79 -37.50 -7.73 13.05
C LYS A 79 -38.72 -8.58 13.46
N PRO A 80 -38.63 -9.92 13.59
CA PRO A 80 -39.76 -10.74 14.03
C PRO A 80 -40.28 -10.37 15.42
N ILE A 81 -39.39 -10.04 16.37
CA ILE A 81 -39.80 -9.57 17.70
C ILE A 81 -40.61 -8.29 17.56
N MET A 82 -40.09 -7.28 16.84
CA MET A 82 -40.78 -6.01 16.65
C MET A 82 -42.14 -6.15 15.94
N GLU A 83 -42.27 -7.07 14.98
CA GLU A 83 -43.53 -7.36 14.31
C GLU A 83 -44.57 -7.95 15.28
N LYS A 84 -44.14 -8.81 16.21
CA LYS A 84 -45.02 -9.47 17.19
C LYS A 84 -45.41 -8.53 18.34
N VAL A 85 -44.46 -7.82 18.92
CA VAL A 85 -44.68 -7.04 20.17
C VAL A 85 -44.79 -5.54 19.98
N GLY A 86 -44.25 -4.98 18.90
CA GLY A 86 -44.14 -3.53 18.74
C GLY A 86 -45.50 -2.81 18.76
N ARG A 87 -46.48 -3.34 18.01
CA ARG A 87 -47.85 -2.80 17.99
C ARG A 87 -48.69 -3.29 19.16
N LYS A 88 -48.56 -4.56 19.54
CA LYS A 88 -49.39 -5.23 20.55
C LYS A 88 -49.10 -4.71 21.97
N HIS A 89 -47.81 -4.56 22.30
CA HIS A 89 -47.34 -4.20 23.64
C HIS A 89 -46.74 -2.80 23.74
N GLN A 90 -46.71 -2.04 22.63
CA GLN A 90 -46.11 -0.70 22.57
C GLN A 90 -44.68 -0.65 23.14
N ILE A 91 -43.87 -1.66 22.81
CA ILE A 91 -42.47 -1.82 23.24
C ILE A 91 -41.55 -1.82 22.03
N GLY A 92 -40.44 -1.08 22.10
CA GLY A 92 -39.43 -1.04 21.05
C GLY A 92 -38.13 -1.71 21.48
N ILE A 93 -37.33 -2.18 20.53
CA ILE A 93 -35.93 -2.57 20.75
C ILE A 93 -35.07 -1.30 20.61
N ARG A 94 -34.33 -0.95 21.67
CA ARG A 94 -33.38 0.17 21.67
C ARG A 94 -32.04 -0.22 21.10
N ASP A 95 -31.51 -1.37 21.53
CA ASP A 95 -30.15 -1.75 21.19
C ASP A 95 -29.95 -3.28 21.24
N VAL A 96 -28.83 -3.74 20.67
CA VAL A 96 -28.32 -5.11 20.80
C VAL A 96 -26.88 -5.03 21.28
N ALA A 97 -26.58 -5.74 22.36
CA ALA A 97 -25.24 -5.84 22.91
C ALA A 97 -24.80 -7.30 22.97
N ILE A 98 -23.51 -7.55 22.79
CA ILE A 98 -22.89 -8.85 23.00
C ILE A 98 -21.91 -8.71 24.16
N ASP A 99 -22.24 -9.33 25.28
CA ASP A 99 -21.44 -9.23 26.50
C ASP A 99 -20.17 -10.08 26.34
N ARG A 100 -20.29 -11.30 25.77
CA ARG A 100 -19.15 -12.17 25.46
C ARG A 100 -19.40 -12.96 24.17
N TYR A 101 -18.42 -13.00 23.28
CA TYR A 101 -18.48 -13.80 22.06
C TYR A 101 -17.21 -14.60 21.85
N VAL A 102 -17.33 -15.92 21.75
CA VAL A 102 -16.20 -16.82 21.49
C VAL A 102 -16.34 -17.47 20.13
N VAL A 103 -15.35 -17.26 19.26
CA VAL A 103 -15.22 -17.91 17.96
C VAL A 103 -14.06 -18.90 18.01
N THR A 104 -14.37 -20.19 17.92
CA THR A 104 -13.37 -21.25 17.96
C THR A 104 -13.04 -21.72 16.55
N LEU A 105 -11.77 -21.60 16.17
CA LEU A 105 -11.16 -22.22 14.99
C LEU A 105 -10.39 -23.47 15.42
N THR A 106 -10.36 -24.48 14.56
CA THR A 106 -9.58 -25.72 14.78
C THR A 106 -8.43 -25.71 13.78
N ALA A 107 -7.22 -25.97 14.26
CA ALA A 107 -6.00 -25.94 13.46
C ALA A 107 -4.97 -26.94 14.01
N GLU A 108 -4.03 -27.33 13.16
CA GLU A 108 -2.91 -28.20 13.57
C GLU A 108 -2.05 -27.53 14.66
N PRO A 109 -1.55 -28.28 15.66
CA PRO A 109 -0.78 -27.72 16.77
C PRO A 109 0.43 -26.87 16.36
N SER A 110 1.10 -27.23 15.27
CA SER A 110 2.22 -26.44 14.71
C SER A 110 1.76 -25.04 14.30
N LYS A 111 0.66 -24.95 13.56
CA LYS A 111 0.07 -23.68 13.10
C LYS A 111 -0.49 -22.82 14.24
N VAL A 112 -1.05 -23.45 15.28
CA VAL A 112 -1.47 -22.70 16.48
C VAL A 112 -0.27 -22.03 17.15
N SER A 113 0.86 -22.74 17.23
CA SER A 113 2.07 -22.20 17.88
C SER A 113 2.68 -21.00 17.14
N GLU A 114 2.49 -20.90 15.83
CA GLU A 114 2.91 -19.76 14.99
C GLU A 114 2.17 -18.46 15.34
N LEU A 115 0.95 -18.56 15.90
CA LEU A 115 0.14 -17.39 16.29
C LEU A 115 0.48 -16.85 17.69
N LYS A 116 1.50 -17.38 18.36
CA LYS A 116 1.84 -16.98 19.72
C LYS A 116 2.25 -15.50 19.77
N GLY A 117 1.51 -14.70 20.54
CA GLY A 117 1.73 -13.27 20.67
C GLY A 117 0.99 -12.41 19.63
N LEU A 118 0.15 -13.02 18.79
CA LEU A 118 -0.71 -12.30 17.86
C LEU A 118 -1.60 -11.32 18.62
N LYS A 119 -1.48 -10.04 18.30
CA LYS A 119 -2.39 -9.00 18.79
C LYS A 119 -3.43 -8.71 17.73
N VAL A 120 -4.69 -8.90 18.07
CA VAL A 120 -5.82 -8.56 17.19
C VAL A 120 -6.58 -7.42 17.85
N PRO A 121 -6.82 -6.29 17.15
CA PRO A 121 -7.66 -5.23 17.69
C PRO A 121 -9.07 -5.72 18.02
N GLU A 122 -9.71 -5.14 19.05
CA GLU A 122 -11.10 -5.42 19.44
C GLU A 122 -11.39 -6.84 19.97
N CYS A 123 -10.40 -7.73 20.07
CA CYS A 123 -10.58 -9.07 20.64
C CYS A 123 -9.30 -9.66 21.24
N GLU A 124 -9.46 -10.60 22.16
CA GLU A 124 -8.38 -11.45 22.64
C GLU A 124 -8.28 -12.74 21.83
N VAL A 125 -7.07 -13.28 21.69
CA VAL A 125 -6.83 -14.57 21.04
C VAL A 125 -6.20 -15.52 22.05
N GLU A 126 -6.97 -16.52 22.45
CA GLU A 126 -6.52 -17.60 23.34
C GLU A 126 -6.16 -18.82 22.51
N LEU A 127 -4.97 -19.39 22.77
CA LEU A 127 -4.44 -20.53 22.03
C LEU A 127 -4.47 -21.79 22.91
N GLU A 128 -5.17 -22.84 22.46
CA GLU A 128 -5.15 -24.20 23.01
C GLU A 128 -4.46 -25.15 22.02
N SER A 129 -4.11 -26.38 22.42
CA SER A 129 -3.30 -27.31 21.60
C SER A 129 -3.74 -27.46 20.13
N GLU A 130 -5.05 -27.49 19.86
CA GLU A 130 -5.63 -27.66 18.51
C GLU A 130 -6.70 -26.61 18.20
N LYS A 131 -6.81 -25.56 19.03
CA LYS A 131 -7.88 -24.57 18.91
C LYS A 131 -7.37 -23.15 19.11
N ILE A 132 -7.99 -22.24 18.37
CA ILE A 132 -7.78 -20.81 18.49
C ILE A 132 -9.14 -20.21 18.85
N ASN A 133 -9.25 -19.63 20.04
CA ASN A 133 -10.46 -18.95 20.50
C ASN A 133 -10.26 -17.45 20.31
N ILE A 134 -11.08 -16.85 19.47
CA ILE A 134 -11.17 -15.39 19.30
C ILE A 134 -12.29 -14.90 20.21
N VAL A 135 -11.94 -14.12 21.23
CA VAL A 135 -12.83 -13.70 22.31
C VAL A 135 -13.11 -12.20 22.20
N PHE A 136 -14.36 -11.84 21.96
CA PHE A 136 -14.83 -10.45 21.98
C PHE A 136 -15.62 -10.21 23.26
N GLU A 137 -15.46 -9.04 23.87
CA GLU A 137 -16.22 -8.63 25.05
C GLU A 137 -16.84 -7.23 24.81
N ASN A 138 -18.06 -7.05 25.31
CA ASN A 138 -18.77 -5.75 25.30
C ASN A 138 -18.93 -5.09 23.91
N LEU A 139 -19.35 -5.85 22.88
CA LEU A 139 -19.65 -5.29 21.55
C LEU A 139 -21.06 -4.71 21.50
N GLY A 140 -21.23 -3.55 20.86
CA GLY A 140 -22.53 -2.93 20.61
C GLY A 140 -23.01 -3.05 19.16
N ASP A 141 -24.17 -2.44 18.87
CA ASP A 141 -24.80 -2.42 17.54
C ASP A 141 -23.95 -1.63 16.51
N GLY A 142 -23.03 -0.76 16.98
CA GLY A 142 -22.06 -0.03 16.14
C GLY A 142 -20.97 -0.95 15.57
N GLU A 143 -20.35 -1.76 16.42
CA GLU A 143 -19.30 -2.72 16.04
C GLU A 143 -19.87 -3.81 15.11
N LEU A 144 -21.09 -4.27 15.40
CA LEU A 144 -21.81 -5.25 14.60
C LEU A 144 -22.07 -4.74 13.17
N LYS A 145 -22.48 -3.48 13.01
CA LYS A 145 -22.69 -2.86 11.69
C LYS A 145 -21.41 -2.69 10.89
N ARG A 146 -20.26 -2.52 11.55
CA ARG A 146 -18.94 -2.35 10.89
C ARG A 146 -18.31 -3.68 10.46
N ASN A 147 -18.98 -4.79 10.72
CA ASN A 147 -18.51 -6.15 10.39
C ASN A 147 -17.14 -6.49 11.03
N ILE A 148 -16.89 -5.98 12.24
CA ILE A 148 -15.60 -6.13 12.94
C ILE A 148 -15.28 -7.60 13.22
N ILE A 149 -16.28 -8.35 13.67
CA ILE A 149 -16.15 -9.78 14.02
C ILE A 149 -15.61 -10.57 12.83
N ASP A 150 -16.25 -10.43 11.67
CA ASP A 150 -15.86 -11.17 10.47
C ASP A 150 -14.48 -10.76 9.95
N ARG A 151 -14.12 -9.47 10.07
CA ARG A 151 -12.78 -8.98 9.73
C ARG A 151 -11.72 -9.57 10.66
N ALA A 152 -11.98 -9.63 11.96
CA ALA A 152 -11.07 -10.25 12.93
C ALA A 152 -10.91 -11.76 12.68
N ILE A 153 -12.01 -12.48 12.40
CA ILE A 153 -11.93 -13.90 12.00
C ILE A 153 -11.10 -14.07 10.73
N LYS A 154 -11.33 -13.23 9.72
CA LYS A 154 -10.58 -13.25 8.47
C LYS A 154 -9.10 -12.96 8.70
N PHE A 155 -8.79 -11.99 9.55
CA PHE A 155 -7.42 -11.65 9.94
C PHE A 155 -6.71 -12.86 10.55
N VAL A 156 -7.28 -13.46 11.60
CA VAL A 156 -6.69 -14.65 12.26
C VAL A 156 -6.55 -15.83 11.30
N LYS A 157 -7.53 -16.06 10.42
CA LYS A 157 -7.41 -17.09 9.38
C LYS A 157 -6.29 -16.79 8.39
N ASN A 158 -6.15 -15.53 7.97
CA ASN A 158 -5.07 -15.14 7.07
C ASN A 158 -3.71 -15.34 7.73
N GLU A 159 -3.57 -15.01 9.02
CA GLU A 159 -2.36 -15.28 9.81
C GLU A 159 -2.07 -16.78 9.91
N LEU A 160 -3.10 -17.60 10.10
CA LEU A 160 -2.97 -19.06 10.17
C LEU A 160 -2.54 -19.68 8.83
N ASP A 161 -3.09 -19.15 7.74
CA ASP A 161 -2.80 -19.56 6.36
C ASP A 161 -1.54 -18.88 5.80
N LYS A 162 -0.84 -18.03 6.58
CA LYS A 162 0.33 -17.30 6.10
C LYS A 162 1.35 -18.29 5.53
N GLN A 163 1.74 -18.00 4.30
CA GLN A 163 2.93 -18.59 3.70
C GLN A 163 4.16 -17.75 4.09
N ASP A 164 5.32 -18.39 4.10
CA ASP A 164 6.58 -17.71 4.42
C ASP A 164 6.97 -16.73 3.31
N GLN A 165 6.62 -17.04 2.06
CA GLN A 165 6.92 -16.24 0.88
C GLN A 165 5.89 -15.12 0.65
N ASP A 166 6.37 -14.00 0.11
CA ASP A 166 5.51 -12.89 -0.31
C ASP A 166 4.70 -13.27 -1.56
N LEU A 167 3.54 -12.64 -1.72
CA LEU A 167 2.59 -12.90 -2.79
C LEU A 167 3.22 -12.78 -4.19
N THR A 168 4.27 -11.98 -4.34
CA THR A 168 5.02 -11.87 -5.60
C THR A 168 5.53 -13.20 -6.12
N PHE A 169 6.05 -14.07 -5.26
CA PHE A 169 6.61 -15.36 -5.66
C PHE A 169 5.52 -16.38 -6.05
N GLU A 170 4.30 -16.19 -5.56
CA GLU A 170 3.14 -17.01 -5.94
C GLU A 170 2.53 -16.53 -7.26
N VAL A 171 2.47 -15.20 -7.46
CA VAL A 171 1.80 -14.57 -8.60
C VAL A 171 2.67 -14.58 -9.86
N CYS A 172 3.98 -14.36 -9.73
CA CYS A 172 4.86 -14.23 -10.89
C CYS A 172 5.14 -15.60 -11.52
N LYS A 173 4.78 -15.77 -12.80
CA LYS A 173 5.01 -17.02 -13.54
C LYS A 173 6.49 -17.27 -13.86
N ILE A 174 7.31 -16.23 -13.81
CA ILE A 174 8.75 -16.29 -14.03
C ILE A 174 9.46 -15.97 -12.71
N ALA A 175 10.45 -16.78 -12.34
CA ALA A 175 11.19 -16.56 -11.11
C ALA A 175 11.84 -15.16 -11.10
N PRO A 176 11.68 -14.38 -10.01
CA PRO A 176 12.43 -13.13 -9.86
C PRO A 176 13.94 -13.32 -10.01
N GLY A 177 14.62 -12.30 -10.57
CA GLY A 177 16.03 -12.35 -10.94
C GLY A 177 16.32 -13.03 -12.30
N THR A 178 15.31 -13.56 -13.00
CA THR A 178 15.49 -14.07 -14.36
C THR A 178 15.82 -12.93 -15.32
N ILE A 179 17.03 -12.95 -15.90
CA ILE A 179 17.46 -11.97 -16.91
C ILE A 179 16.72 -12.23 -18.23
N VAL A 180 16.05 -11.20 -18.75
CA VAL A 180 15.28 -11.26 -20.00
C VAL A 180 15.97 -10.53 -21.15
N SER A 181 16.86 -9.58 -20.85
CA SER A 181 17.71 -8.90 -21.82
C SER A 181 19.02 -8.48 -21.17
N ASP A 182 20.10 -8.40 -21.95
CA ASP A 182 21.43 -8.06 -21.48
C ASP A 182 22.21 -7.36 -22.60
N TYR A 183 22.94 -6.30 -22.27
CA TYR A 183 23.79 -5.57 -23.20
C TYR A 183 25.15 -5.30 -22.58
N LYS A 184 26.20 -5.75 -23.27
CA LYS A 184 27.60 -5.44 -22.91
C LYS A 184 28.07 -4.22 -23.70
N ALA A 185 28.72 -3.29 -23.01
CA ALA A 185 29.26 -2.09 -23.64
C ALA A 185 30.31 -2.46 -24.71
N LYS A 186 30.36 -1.66 -25.79
CA LYS A 186 31.33 -1.83 -26.87
C LYS A 186 32.67 -1.19 -26.52
N ARG A 187 32.64 -0.08 -25.77
CA ARG A 187 33.84 0.56 -25.21
C ARG A 187 34.40 -0.25 -24.04
N GLU A 188 35.69 -0.05 -23.79
CA GLU A 188 36.32 -0.51 -22.54
C GLU A 188 35.87 0.40 -21.39
N ILE A 189 35.29 -0.19 -20.33
CA ILE A 189 34.86 0.53 -19.12
C ILE A 189 36.05 0.62 -18.17
N THR A 190 36.73 1.76 -18.16
CA THR A 190 37.94 1.99 -17.36
C THR A 190 37.67 2.63 -15.99
N PHE A 191 36.51 3.26 -15.80
CA PHE A 191 36.14 3.87 -14.54
C PHE A 191 35.60 2.82 -13.56
N ASP A 192 36.22 2.70 -12.39
CA ASP A 192 35.94 1.65 -11.41
C ASP A 192 35.83 2.15 -9.96
N THR A 193 35.64 3.46 -9.77
CA THR A 193 35.45 4.08 -8.45
C THR A 193 33.95 4.33 -8.18
N ASP A 194 33.50 4.29 -6.92
CA ASP A 194 32.13 4.67 -6.57
C ASP A 194 31.88 6.16 -6.92
N PRO A 195 30.91 6.48 -7.79
CA PRO A 195 30.58 7.86 -8.11
C PRO A 195 30.24 8.71 -6.90
N THR A 196 29.64 8.13 -5.85
CA THR A 196 29.29 8.82 -4.60
C THR A 196 30.54 9.34 -3.89
N GLU A 197 31.59 8.52 -3.81
CA GLU A 197 32.85 8.88 -3.13
C GLU A 197 33.55 10.06 -3.82
N LEU A 198 33.38 10.19 -5.14
CA LEU A 198 33.97 11.27 -5.93
C LEU A 198 33.05 12.49 -6.07
N ALA A 199 31.74 12.34 -5.87
CA ALA A 199 30.77 13.42 -6.11
C ALA A 199 31.02 14.65 -5.22
N GLU A 200 31.25 14.44 -3.92
CA GLU A 200 31.46 15.53 -2.95
C GLU A 200 32.86 16.16 -3.08
N PRO A 201 33.96 15.39 -3.20
CA PRO A 201 35.29 15.96 -3.50
C PRO A 201 35.35 16.74 -4.82
N ASN A 202 34.59 16.33 -5.83
CA ASN A 202 34.50 17.06 -7.09
C ASN A 202 33.58 18.29 -7.01
N GLY A 203 32.89 18.53 -5.89
CA GLY A 203 31.97 19.65 -5.71
C GLY A 203 30.65 19.50 -6.49
N TRP A 204 30.28 18.29 -6.89
CA TRP A 204 29.04 17.99 -7.63
C TRP A 204 27.84 17.80 -6.71
N VAL A 205 28.09 17.37 -5.48
CA VAL A 205 27.08 17.28 -4.43
C VAL A 205 27.65 17.73 -3.09
N LYS A 206 26.76 18.08 -2.18
CA LYS A 206 27.07 18.28 -0.76
C LYS A 206 26.03 17.58 0.09
N ARG A 207 26.43 16.89 1.15
CA ARG A 207 25.46 16.29 2.09
C ARG A 207 24.53 17.36 2.67
N PHE A 208 23.23 17.12 2.62
CA PHE A 208 22.25 18.00 3.27
C PHE A 208 22.03 17.53 4.73
N PRO A 209 21.64 18.42 5.68
CA PRO A 209 21.49 18.01 7.08
C PRO A 209 20.47 16.89 7.32
N GLY A 210 19.44 16.78 6.47
CA GLY A 210 18.47 15.70 6.56
C GLY A 210 19.01 14.38 6.03
N ARG A 211 18.61 13.28 6.68
CA ARG A 211 19.11 11.94 6.37
C ARG A 211 18.78 11.55 4.94
N GLY A 212 19.78 11.04 4.21
CA GLY A 212 19.61 10.55 2.84
C GLY A 212 19.32 11.64 1.81
N GLN A 213 19.55 12.92 2.15
CA GLN A 213 19.36 14.06 1.27
C GLN A 213 20.69 14.66 0.83
N TRP A 214 20.70 15.21 -0.38
CA TRP A 214 21.88 15.79 -1.02
C TRP A 214 21.52 17.12 -1.69
N PHE A 215 22.42 18.09 -1.58
CA PHE A 215 22.40 19.28 -2.38
C PHE A 215 23.18 19.00 -3.67
N TYR A 216 22.49 19.00 -4.81
CA TYR A 216 23.12 18.78 -6.12
C TYR A 216 23.54 20.13 -6.71
N THR A 217 24.84 20.32 -6.96
CA THR A 217 25.35 21.59 -7.48
C THR A 217 25.12 21.72 -8.99
N ALA A 218 25.48 22.87 -9.56
CA ALA A 218 25.24 23.21 -10.95
C ALA A 218 25.66 22.13 -11.98
N PRO A 219 26.86 21.51 -11.93
CA PRO A 219 27.22 20.45 -12.87
C PRO A 219 26.32 19.21 -12.77
N MET A 220 26.06 18.70 -11.57
CA MET A 220 25.18 17.54 -11.37
C MET A 220 23.74 17.85 -11.77
N ALA A 221 23.23 19.02 -11.41
CA ALA A 221 21.91 19.49 -11.82
C ALA A 221 21.79 19.60 -13.35
N LYS A 222 22.85 20.05 -14.03
CA LYS A 222 22.88 20.10 -15.50
C LYS A 222 22.82 18.71 -16.12
N LEU A 223 23.54 17.74 -15.55
CA LEU A 223 23.49 16.34 -15.98
C LEU A 223 22.11 15.73 -15.75
N PHE A 224 21.45 16.00 -14.62
CA PHE A 224 20.05 15.60 -14.41
C PHE A 224 19.12 16.13 -15.49
N ARG A 225 19.23 17.41 -15.86
CA ARG A 225 18.38 17.98 -16.93
C ARG A 225 18.68 17.40 -18.31
N ALA A 226 19.92 17.01 -18.58
CA ALA A 226 20.28 16.31 -19.81
C ALA A 226 19.62 14.92 -19.88
N PHE A 227 19.71 14.13 -18.81
CA PHE A 227 19.04 12.82 -18.74
C PHE A 227 17.52 12.94 -18.76
N GLU A 228 16.94 13.90 -18.06
CA GLU A 228 15.50 14.17 -18.09
C GLU A 228 15.02 14.43 -19.53
N SER A 229 15.71 15.32 -20.25
CA SER A 229 15.39 15.61 -21.66
C SER A 229 15.54 14.38 -22.56
N LEU A 230 16.58 13.56 -22.35
CA LEU A 230 16.78 12.34 -23.14
C LEU A 230 15.69 11.30 -22.90
N ILE A 231 15.34 11.04 -21.64
CA ILE A 231 14.28 10.10 -21.28
C ILE A 231 12.94 10.55 -21.88
N ILE A 232 12.65 11.85 -21.84
CA ILE A 232 11.43 12.39 -22.48
C ILE A 232 11.44 12.10 -23.98
N GLU A 233 12.49 12.51 -24.68
CA GLU A 233 12.54 12.42 -26.15
C GLU A 233 12.64 10.99 -26.69
N GLU A 234 13.37 10.12 -25.98
CA GLU A 234 13.71 8.78 -26.43
C GLU A 234 12.79 7.69 -25.91
N CYS A 235 12.10 7.93 -24.79
CA CYS A 235 11.17 6.97 -24.19
C CYS A 235 9.72 7.47 -24.20
N ILE A 236 9.48 8.66 -23.67
CA ILE A 236 8.12 9.11 -23.34
C ILE A 236 7.37 9.61 -24.58
N ASP A 237 8.00 10.52 -25.33
CA ASP A 237 7.42 11.12 -26.54
C ASP A 237 7.21 10.07 -27.65
N LYS A 238 8.04 9.03 -27.69
CA LYS A 238 7.93 7.93 -28.66
C LYS A 238 6.67 7.11 -28.49
N ILE A 239 6.19 6.98 -27.26
CA ILE A 239 4.97 6.23 -26.92
C ILE A 239 3.75 7.16 -26.95
N GLY A 240 3.96 8.47 -26.73
CA GLY A 240 2.91 9.49 -26.72
C GLY A 240 2.15 9.48 -25.40
N PHE A 241 2.86 9.76 -24.31
CA PHE A 241 2.27 10.09 -23.01
C PHE A 241 1.98 11.58 -22.91
N ASP A 242 0.88 11.94 -22.26
CA ASP A 242 0.51 13.34 -21.98
C ASP A 242 1.08 13.79 -20.63
N GLU A 243 1.80 14.91 -20.60
CA GLU A 243 2.37 15.45 -19.37
C GLU A 243 1.27 15.99 -18.44
N CYS A 244 1.32 15.55 -17.18
CA CYS A 244 0.45 15.94 -16.08
C CYS A 244 1.31 16.38 -14.88
N LEU A 245 0.71 17.11 -13.93
CA LEU A 245 1.34 17.49 -12.68
C LEU A 245 0.67 16.76 -11.52
N PHE A 246 1.34 15.74 -10.99
CA PHE A 246 0.80 14.92 -9.90
C PHE A 246 1.18 15.51 -8.53
N PRO A 247 0.21 15.66 -7.60
CA PRO A 247 0.49 15.97 -6.20
C PRO A 247 1.56 15.05 -5.60
N LYS A 248 2.38 15.60 -4.69
CA LYS A 248 3.44 14.85 -3.96
C LYS A 248 3.18 14.72 -2.46
N LEU A 249 2.11 15.34 -1.99
CA LEU A 249 1.55 15.18 -0.65
C LEU A 249 0.30 14.32 -0.78
N ILE A 250 0.42 13.03 -0.46
CA ILE A 250 -0.59 12.01 -0.76
C ILE A 250 -1.44 11.74 0.49
N PRO A 251 -2.77 11.87 0.42
CA PRO A 251 -3.64 11.52 1.54
C PRO A 251 -3.50 10.06 1.98
N LEU A 252 -3.60 9.80 3.29
CA LEU A 252 -3.48 8.42 3.83
C LEU A 252 -4.56 7.47 3.33
N ASP A 253 -5.75 7.96 3.00
CA ASP A 253 -6.83 7.15 2.43
C ASP A 253 -6.48 6.64 1.03
N VAL A 254 -5.74 7.42 0.22
CA VAL A 254 -5.21 6.97 -1.07
C VAL A 254 -4.22 5.83 -0.87
N MET A 255 -3.31 5.96 0.10
CA MET A 255 -2.36 4.88 0.44
C MET A 255 -3.04 3.62 0.96
N TYR A 256 -4.13 3.78 1.70
CA TYR A 256 -4.97 2.67 2.15
C TYR A 256 -5.67 1.97 0.97
N LYS A 257 -6.28 2.71 0.04
CA LYS A 257 -6.90 2.16 -1.19
C LYS A 257 -5.90 1.42 -2.07
N MET A 258 -4.69 1.94 -2.17
CA MET A 258 -3.57 1.30 -2.88
C MET A 258 -3.04 0.05 -2.19
N ARG A 259 -3.39 -0.18 -0.91
CA ARG A 259 -2.76 -1.16 -0.01
C ARG A 259 -1.26 -0.96 0.22
N TYR A 260 -0.74 0.22 -0.14
CA TYR A 260 0.66 0.55 0.08
C TYR A 260 0.98 0.66 1.58
N LEU A 261 0.04 1.19 2.36
CA LEU A 261 0.17 1.31 3.82
C LEU A 261 0.19 -0.05 4.53
N GLU A 262 -0.39 -1.09 3.93
CA GLU A 262 -0.36 -2.46 4.47
C GLU A 262 1.02 -3.11 4.26
N GLY A 263 1.70 -2.77 3.17
CA GLY A 263 2.97 -3.36 2.76
C GLY A 263 4.20 -2.70 3.39
N LEU A 264 4.31 -1.37 3.27
CA LEU A 264 5.50 -0.61 3.67
C LEU A 264 5.19 0.58 4.59
N PRO A 265 4.50 0.39 5.73
CA PRO A 265 4.19 1.48 6.65
C PRO A 265 5.45 2.18 7.22
N GLU A 266 6.57 1.47 7.36
CA GLU A 266 7.84 1.99 7.87
C GLU A 266 8.67 2.72 6.82
N GLY A 267 8.34 2.56 5.53
CA GLY A 267 9.10 3.11 4.40
C GLY A 267 8.69 4.53 3.98
N MET A 268 7.78 5.17 4.71
CA MET A 268 7.16 6.44 4.32
C MET A 268 7.43 7.59 5.30
N TYR A 269 7.44 8.82 4.78
CA TYR A 269 7.44 10.03 5.58
C TYR A 269 6.00 10.50 5.83
N TYR A 270 5.55 10.45 7.07
CA TYR A 270 4.23 10.93 7.47
C TYR A 270 4.22 12.45 7.66
N VAL A 271 3.16 13.10 7.22
CA VAL A 271 3.00 14.56 7.28
C VAL A 271 1.79 14.93 8.12
N CYS A 272 2.05 15.73 9.15
CA CYS A 272 1.04 16.25 10.06
C CYS A 272 0.81 17.75 9.80
N PRO A 273 -0.41 18.18 9.45
CA PRO A 273 -0.72 19.60 9.35
C PRO A 273 -0.80 20.26 10.75
N PRO A 274 -0.53 21.56 10.88
CA PRO A 274 -0.68 22.27 12.14
C PRO A 274 -2.17 22.47 12.51
N LYS A 275 -2.45 22.59 13.81
CA LYS A 275 -3.68 23.24 14.29
C LYS A 275 -3.66 24.72 13.89
N ARG A 276 -4.81 25.38 13.78
CA ARG A 276 -4.90 26.76 13.25
C ARG A 276 -5.08 27.86 14.31
N GLU A 277 -5.14 27.52 15.59
CA GLU A 277 -5.34 28.52 16.65
C GLU A 277 -4.04 29.30 16.90
N PRO A 278 -3.98 30.60 16.55
CA PRO A 278 -2.72 31.36 16.57
C PRO A 278 -2.11 31.50 17.98
N GLU A 279 -2.96 31.60 18.99
CA GLU A 279 -2.55 31.75 20.40
C GLU A 279 -1.67 30.59 20.87
N MET A 280 -1.98 29.36 20.44
CA MET A 280 -1.19 28.19 20.82
C MET A 280 0.25 28.21 20.26
N PHE A 281 0.45 28.82 19.08
CA PHE A 281 1.79 28.96 18.49
C PHE A 281 2.59 30.09 19.13
N GLN A 282 1.95 31.08 19.74
CA GLN A 282 2.66 32.17 20.42
C GLN A 282 3.52 31.63 21.56
N ASP A 283 2.98 30.71 22.37
CA ASP A 283 3.71 30.07 23.47
C ASP A 283 4.85 29.17 22.98
N PHE A 284 4.69 28.54 21.81
CA PHE A 284 5.76 27.78 21.15
C PHE A 284 6.90 28.69 20.70
N VAL A 285 6.57 29.80 20.04
CA VAL A 285 7.55 30.79 19.57
C VAL A 285 8.26 31.44 20.76
N ASN A 286 7.54 31.86 21.80
CA ASN A 286 8.13 32.46 23.00
C ASN A 286 9.16 31.52 23.65
N GLU A 287 8.80 30.25 23.82
CA GLU A 287 9.69 29.25 24.40
C GLU A 287 10.93 29.01 23.53
N MET A 288 10.75 28.88 22.21
CA MET A 288 11.85 28.73 21.26
C MET A 288 12.81 29.93 21.29
N MET A 289 12.28 31.16 21.35
CA MET A 289 13.08 32.38 21.40
C MET A 289 13.85 32.54 22.71
N ILE A 290 13.27 32.12 23.85
CA ILE A 290 13.92 32.20 25.16
C ILE A 290 15.00 31.12 25.30
N LYS A 291 14.67 29.87 24.94
CA LYS A 291 15.58 28.72 25.13
C LYS A 291 16.61 28.56 24.01
N LYS A 292 16.38 29.18 22.84
CA LYS A 292 17.20 29.02 21.61
C LYS A 292 17.30 27.57 21.12
N GLU A 293 16.26 26.79 21.37
CA GLU A 293 16.09 25.41 20.91
C GLU A 293 14.65 25.21 20.45
N ILE A 294 14.39 24.23 19.58
CA ILE A 294 13.03 23.93 19.12
C ILE A 294 12.35 23.06 20.19
N PRO A 295 11.25 23.51 20.83
CA PRO A 295 10.56 22.71 21.85
C PRO A 295 9.69 21.62 21.18
N ILE A 296 10.31 20.50 20.79
CA ILE A 296 9.71 19.41 19.99
C ILE A 296 8.45 18.82 20.65
N GLU A 297 8.45 18.61 21.97
CA GLU A 297 7.28 18.06 22.66
C GLU A 297 6.07 19.01 22.61
N LYS A 298 6.30 20.33 22.71
CA LYS A 298 5.23 21.32 22.49
C LYS A 298 4.82 21.34 21.03
N LEU A 299 5.75 21.25 20.08
CA LEU A 299 5.40 21.19 18.66
C LEU A 299 4.46 20.02 18.36
N LYS A 300 4.72 18.83 18.89
CA LYS A 300 3.85 17.65 18.71
C LYS A 300 2.41 17.89 19.14
N THR A 301 2.17 18.60 20.25
CA THR A 301 0.79 18.89 20.71
C THR A 301 0.06 19.92 19.85
N LEU A 302 0.79 20.70 19.05
CA LEU A 302 0.25 21.68 18.11
C LEU A 302 -0.04 21.10 16.72
N LEU A 303 0.38 19.87 16.45
CA LEU A 303 0.09 19.18 15.21
C LEU A 303 -1.25 18.42 15.32
N ARG A 304 -1.91 18.25 14.17
CA ARG A 304 -3.03 17.31 14.03
C ARG A 304 -2.47 15.90 13.78
N ASP A 305 -3.36 14.91 13.81
CA ASP A 305 -3.01 13.55 13.42
C ASP A 305 -2.42 13.51 12.00
N PRO A 306 -1.51 12.56 11.70
CA PRO A 306 -0.98 12.39 10.36
C PRO A 306 -2.14 12.12 9.40
N ALA A 307 -2.18 12.90 8.32
CA ALA A 307 -3.25 12.81 7.31
C ALA A 307 -2.70 12.54 5.91
N TYR A 308 -1.39 12.64 5.72
CA TYR A 308 -0.72 12.47 4.44
C TYR A 308 0.62 11.76 4.61
N VAL A 309 1.16 11.31 3.49
CA VAL A 309 2.57 10.94 3.34
C VAL A 309 3.19 11.74 2.18
N LEU A 310 4.51 11.90 2.20
CA LEU A 310 5.24 12.30 1.01
C LEU A 310 5.27 11.12 0.03
N ALA A 311 4.95 11.35 -1.25
CA ALA A 311 4.76 10.30 -2.26
C ALA A 311 5.97 9.35 -2.38
N PRO A 312 5.83 8.04 -2.08
CA PRO A 312 6.86 7.02 -2.31
C PRO A 312 6.74 6.29 -3.66
N ALA A 313 5.54 6.27 -4.26
CA ALA A 313 5.23 5.54 -5.49
C ALA A 313 5.10 6.46 -6.71
N GLN A 314 4.79 7.74 -6.52
CA GLN A 314 4.62 8.81 -7.52
C GLN A 314 3.42 8.67 -8.48
N CYS A 315 2.92 7.46 -8.72
CA CYS A 315 1.72 7.20 -9.53
C CYS A 315 0.39 7.32 -8.76
N GLU A 316 0.41 7.57 -7.44
CA GLU A 316 -0.77 7.53 -6.57
C GLU A 316 -1.90 8.47 -7.05
N PRO A 317 -1.60 9.71 -7.47
CA PRO A 317 -2.65 10.62 -7.91
C PRO A 317 -3.37 10.21 -9.20
N PHE A 318 -2.75 9.37 -10.04
CA PHE A 318 -3.40 8.84 -11.23
C PHE A 318 -4.67 8.07 -10.86
N TYR A 319 -4.58 7.19 -9.86
CA TYR A 319 -5.74 6.39 -9.45
C TYR A 319 -6.80 7.22 -8.74
N SER A 320 -6.38 8.22 -7.95
CA SER A 320 -7.30 9.20 -7.36
C SER A 320 -8.08 10.01 -8.40
N PHE A 321 -7.48 10.29 -9.56
CA PHE A 321 -8.16 10.99 -10.65
C PHE A 321 -9.32 10.17 -11.24
N PHE A 322 -9.23 8.84 -11.21
CA PHE A 322 -10.27 7.93 -11.71
C PHE A 322 -11.13 7.29 -10.60
N ASP A 323 -11.01 7.74 -9.36
CA ASP A 323 -11.69 7.15 -8.21
C ASP A 323 -13.23 7.12 -8.40
N HIS A 324 -13.79 5.91 -8.50
CA HIS A 324 -15.21 5.64 -8.80
C HIS A 324 -15.71 6.13 -10.16
N GLU A 325 -14.82 6.35 -11.13
CA GLU A 325 -15.18 6.81 -12.47
C GLU A 325 -15.49 5.66 -13.44
N LEU A 326 -16.30 5.97 -14.45
CA LEU A 326 -16.54 5.11 -15.61
C LEU A 326 -15.60 5.49 -16.77
N VAL A 327 -14.83 4.53 -17.26
CA VAL A 327 -13.83 4.72 -18.32
C VAL A 327 -14.25 4.03 -19.61
N ASP A 328 -13.63 4.39 -20.74
CA ASP A 328 -13.76 3.68 -22.02
C ASP A 328 -12.40 3.13 -22.44
N VAL A 329 -12.21 1.81 -22.42
CA VAL A 329 -10.94 1.20 -22.84
C VAL A 329 -10.64 1.36 -24.34
N ASP A 330 -11.61 1.78 -25.16
CA ASP A 330 -11.37 2.19 -26.56
C ASP A 330 -10.63 3.54 -26.63
N HIS A 331 -10.59 4.27 -25.51
CA HIS A 331 -9.88 5.54 -25.31
C HIS A 331 -8.92 5.44 -24.11
N PRO A 332 -7.84 4.63 -24.21
CA PRO A 332 -6.92 4.41 -23.11
C PRO A 332 -6.20 5.69 -22.69
N SER A 333 -5.82 5.76 -21.41
CA SER A 333 -5.11 6.91 -20.83
C SER A 333 -3.62 6.62 -20.67
N LYS A 334 -2.76 7.59 -21.00
CA LYS A 334 -1.31 7.53 -20.83
C LYS A 334 -0.81 8.86 -20.29
N PHE A 335 -0.56 8.96 -18.99
CA PHE A 335 -0.08 10.18 -18.34
C PHE A 335 1.39 10.05 -17.91
N PHE A 336 2.09 11.18 -17.93
CA PHE A 336 3.49 11.29 -17.49
C PHE A 336 3.64 12.42 -16.47
N ASP A 337 4.38 12.21 -15.38
CA ASP A 337 4.70 13.23 -14.39
C ASP A 337 6.20 13.30 -14.07
N LYS A 338 6.70 14.54 -13.95
CA LYS A 338 8.07 14.88 -13.50
C LYS A 338 8.06 16.08 -12.54
N SER A 339 6.96 16.32 -11.83
CA SER A 339 6.70 17.56 -11.11
C SER A 339 7.57 17.81 -9.86
N GLY A 340 8.32 16.80 -9.37
CA GLY A 340 9.18 16.99 -8.22
C GLY A 340 9.81 15.73 -7.67
N TRP A 341 10.16 15.80 -6.39
CA TRP A 341 10.81 14.73 -5.64
C TRP A 341 9.85 13.62 -5.23
N THR A 342 10.37 12.41 -5.15
CA THR A 342 9.74 11.23 -4.53
C THR A 342 10.53 10.85 -3.29
N TYR A 343 9.84 10.35 -2.26
CA TYR A 343 10.40 10.15 -0.92
C TYR A 343 10.27 8.72 -0.43
N ARG A 344 11.35 8.14 0.09
CA ARG A 344 11.34 6.84 0.78
C ARG A 344 12.21 6.91 2.03
N TRP A 345 11.72 6.36 3.14
CA TRP A 345 12.51 6.22 4.37
C TRP A 345 13.24 4.88 4.36
N GLU A 346 14.52 4.90 3.97
CA GLU A 346 15.30 3.68 3.77
C GLU A 346 15.92 3.10 5.06
N GLY A 347 15.53 3.58 6.26
CA GLY A 347 15.85 3.06 7.61
C GLY A 347 17.32 3.00 8.07
N GLY A 348 18.26 2.91 7.14
CA GLY A 348 19.65 2.45 7.32
C GLY A 348 20.46 2.43 6.03
N GLY A 349 19.79 2.19 4.89
CA GLY A 349 20.44 1.99 3.58
C GLY A 349 20.90 3.25 2.86
N ALA A 350 20.54 4.45 3.35
CA ALA A 350 20.83 5.71 2.67
C ALA A 350 22.29 6.20 2.86
N LYS A 351 23.26 5.45 2.32
CA LYS A 351 24.70 5.80 2.41
C LYS A 351 25.26 6.45 1.14
N GLY A 352 24.79 6.01 -0.03
CA GLY A 352 25.25 6.46 -1.35
C GLY A 352 24.23 7.31 -2.12
N LEU A 353 24.61 7.79 -3.31
CA LEU A 353 23.70 8.49 -4.23
C LEU A 353 22.79 7.53 -5.01
N ASP A 354 23.09 6.24 -5.02
CA ASP A 354 22.30 5.16 -5.63
C ASP A 354 21.04 4.81 -4.81
N ARG A 355 21.06 5.06 -3.49
CA ARG A 355 19.94 4.85 -2.56
C ARG A 355 19.79 6.07 -1.64
N VAL A 356 18.95 7.01 -2.06
CA VAL A 356 18.66 8.26 -1.34
C VAL A 356 17.21 8.28 -0.84
N ASN A 357 16.94 9.12 0.16
CA ASN A 357 15.58 9.27 0.69
C ASN A 357 14.73 10.25 -0.14
N GLU A 358 15.37 11.10 -0.94
CA GLU A 358 14.75 12.10 -1.80
C GLU A 358 15.35 12.01 -3.21
N PHE A 359 14.57 11.53 -4.16
CA PHE A 359 15.02 11.24 -5.54
C PHE A 359 14.11 11.85 -6.60
N LEU A 360 14.66 12.03 -7.80
CA LEU A 360 13.91 12.44 -8.99
C LEU A 360 13.62 11.23 -9.86
N ARG A 361 12.41 11.23 -10.43
CA ARG A 361 11.95 10.22 -11.37
C ARG A 361 10.93 10.82 -12.33
N GLY A 362 10.98 10.37 -13.58
CA GLY A 362 9.87 10.51 -14.50
C GLY A 362 8.93 9.31 -14.36
N GLU A 363 7.66 9.53 -14.05
CA GLU A 363 6.67 8.46 -13.83
C GLU A 363 5.64 8.46 -14.95
N CYS A 364 5.62 7.37 -15.74
CA CYS A 364 4.60 7.10 -16.74
C CYS A 364 3.53 6.18 -16.14
N VAL A 365 2.25 6.49 -16.30
CA VAL A 365 1.13 5.69 -15.79
C VAL A 365 0.08 5.58 -16.87
N TRP A 366 -0.49 4.39 -17.07
CA TRP A 366 -1.48 4.16 -18.11
C TRP A 366 -2.56 3.17 -17.70
N MET A 367 -3.66 3.21 -18.44
CA MET A 367 -4.84 2.39 -18.23
C MET A 367 -5.49 2.05 -19.57
N GLY A 368 -5.95 0.81 -19.72
CA GLY A 368 -6.60 0.32 -20.93
C GLY A 368 -6.99 -1.15 -20.82
N THR A 369 -7.14 -1.82 -21.97
CA THR A 369 -7.29 -3.29 -21.98
C THR A 369 -6.00 -3.97 -21.48
N PRO A 370 -6.06 -5.22 -20.99
CA PRO A 370 -4.87 -5.98 -20.61
C PRO A 370 -3.77 -5.97 -21.68
N GLU A 371 -4.12 -6.23 -22.94
CA GLU A 371 -3.16 -6.30 -24.05
C GLU A 371 -2.51 -4.95 -24.36
N PHE A 372 -3.30 -3.86 -24.28
CA PHE A 372 -2.78 -2.50 -24.42
C PHE A 372 -1.79 -2.19 -23.29
N VAL A 373 -2.16 -2.53 -22.05
CA VAL A 373 -1.33 -2.26 -20.87
C VAL A 373 0.00 -3.02 -20.93
N GLU A 374 -0.01 -4.26 -21.39
CA GLU A 374 1.19 -5.06 -21.63
C GLU A 374 2.07 -4.47 -22.74
N THR A 375 1.47 -4.10 -23.87
CA THR A 375 2.20 -3.50 -25.00
C THR A 375 2.91 -2.21 -24.57
N VAL A 376 2.21 -1.33 -23.83
CA VAL A 376 2.81 -0.07 -23.34
C VAL A 376 3.94 -0.34 -22.33
N ARG A 377 3.80 -1.32 -21.43
CA ARG A 377 4.91 -1.72 -20.53
C ARG A 377 6.14 -2.10 -21.36
N ASP A 378 5.97 -2.99 -22.31
CA ASP A 378 7.09 -3.54 -23.09
C ASP A 378 7.75 -2.47 -23.94
N ASP A 379 6.97 -1.55 -24.52
CA ASP A 379 7.49 -0.38 -25.22
C ASP A 379 8.29 0.54 -24.27
N THR A 380 7.75 0.90 -23.09
CA THR A 380 8.45 1.78 -22.13
C THR A 380 9.81 1.22 -21.71
N LEU A 381 9.90 -0.09 -21.53
CA LEU A 381 11.14 -0.79 -21.23
C LEU A 381 12.06 -0.82 -22.45
N LYS A 382 11.55 -1.19 -23.63
CA LYS A 382 12.36 -1.30 -24.85
C LYS A 382 12.99 0.03 -25.26
N TYR A 383 12.27 1.14 -25.10
CA TYR A 383 12.85 2.46 -25.37
C TYR A 383 13.95 2.86 -24.37
N ALA A 384 13.83 2.47 -23.09
CA ALA A 384 14.90 2.67 -22.12
C ALA A 384 16.15 1.82 -22.42
N GLU A 385 15.96 0.56 -22.82
CA GLU A 385 17.03 -0.29 -23.34
C GLU A 385 17.75 0.37 -24.52
N ASN A 386 16.98 0.81 -25.53
CA ASN A 386 17.53 1.49 -26.69
C ASN A 386 18.29 2.77 -26.31
N LEU A 387 17.84 3.52 -25.30
CA LEU A 387 18.57 4.68 -24.78
C LEU A 387 19.90 4.27 -24.14
N ALA A 388 19.93 3.23 -23.31
CA ALA A 388 21.19 2.73 -22.74
C ALA A 388 22.15 2.21 -23.81
N GLU A 389 21.66 1.48 -24.82
CA GLU A 389 22.47 1.05 -25.97
C GLU A 389 23.03 2.24 -26.76
N LYS A 390 22.22 3.27 -27.02
CA LYS A 390 22.65 4.53 -27.67
C LYS A 390 23.75 5.26 -26.89
N LEU A 391 23.71 5.14 -25.57
CA LEU A 391 24.70 5.72 -24.66
C LEU A 391 25.88 4.77 -24.36
N ASP A 392 25.91 3.58 -24.97
CA ASP A 392 26.86 2.51 -24.70
C ASP A 392 27.06 2.25 -23.19
N LEU A 393 25.94 2.09 -22.48
CA LEU A 393 25.86 1.73 -21.07
C LEU A 393 25.61 0.23 -20.93
N GLU A 394 26.45 -0.46 -20.17
CA GLU A 394 26.24 -1.86 -19.84
C GLU A 394 25.05 -2.01 -18.89
N TYR A 395 24.08 -2.84 -19.26
CA TYR A 395 22.84 -3.04 -18.53
C TYR A 395 22.31 -4.46 -18.70
N TRP A 396 21.38 -4.84 -17.83
CA TRP A 396 20.49 -5.97 -18.05
C TRP A 396 19.08 -5.64 -17.55
N THR A 397 18.08 -6.34 -18.06
CA THR A 397 16.72 -6.32 -17.53
C THR A 397 16.41 -7.67 -16.92
N GLU A 398 15.84 -7.67 -15.73
CA GLU A 398 15.41 -8.87 -15.01
C GLU A 398 13.96 -8.77 -14.52
N VAL A 399 13.37 -9.91 -14.18
CA VAL A 399 12.09 -9.96 -13.47
C VAL A 399 12.29 -9.47 -12.05
N GLY A 400 11.51 -8.47 -11.63
CA GLY A 400 11.58 -7.90 -10.28
C GLY A 400 10.97 -8.83 -9.21
N ASP A 401 11.52 -8.79 -8.01
CA ASP A 401 11.09 -9.58 -6.83
C ASP A 401 10.11 -8.83 -5.91
N ASP A 402 9.97 -7.52 -6.12
CA ASP A 402 9.26 -6.58 -5.25
C ASP A 402 8.36 -5.60 -6.03
N PRO A 403 7.27 -6.05 -6.71
CA PRO A 403 6.20 -5.16 -7.11
C PRO A 403 5.73 -4.36 -5.90
N PHE A 404 5.92 -3.04 -5.93
CA PHE A 404 5.76 -2.15 -4.78
C PHE A 404 4.37 -2.21 -4.13
N TYR A 405 3.34 -2.64 -4.88
CA TYR A 405 1.96 -2.76 -4.42
C TYR A 405 1.63 -4.16 -3.86
N LEU A 406 2.58 -5.09 -3.94
CA LEU A 406 2.55 -6.44 -3.38
C LEU A 406 3.56 -6.64 -2.23
N GLU A 407 4.56 -5.76 -2.12
CA GLU A 407 5.59 -5.83 -1.08
C GLU A 407 4.98 -5.91 0.33
N GLY A 408 5.47 -6.83 1.16
CA GLY A 408 4.96 -7.09 2.50
C GLY A 408 3.59 -7.78 2.56
N ARG A 409 2.94 -8.02 1.41
CA ARG A 409 1.62 -8.66 1.34
C ARG A 409 1.76 -10.15 1.10
N LYS A 410 1.16 -10.92 2.00
CA LYS A 410 1.16 -12.40 1.95
C LYS A 410 -0.12 -13.00 1.36
N LYS A 411 -1.15 -12.17 1.11
CA LYS A 411 -2.44 -12.64 0.58
C LYS A 411 -3.20 -11.53 -0.12
N GLU A 412 -3.98 -11.91 -1.12
CA GLU A 412 -4.95 -11.05 -1.80
C GLU A 412 -6.36 -11.63 -1.63
N ASP A 413 -7.31 -10.78 -1.29
CA ASP A 413 -8.66 -11.15 -0.88
C ASP A 413 -9.76 -10.42 -1.67
N ARG A 414 -9.36 -9.58 -2.65
CA ARG A 414 -10.26 -8.83 -3.54
C ARG A 414 -10.51 -9.53 -4.88
N GLY A 415 -10.03 -10.77 -5.06
CA GLY A 415 -10.18 -11.49 -6.33
C GLY A 415 -9.47 -10.80 -7.49
N ILE A 416 -8.28 -10.24 -7.23
CA ILE A 416 -7.49 -9.50 -8.22
C ILE A 416 -7.02 -10.43 -9.33
N GLU A 417 -7.11 -9.95 -10.56
CA GLU A 417 -6.46 -10.55 -11.71
C GLU A 417 -5.07 -9.94 -11.84
N PHE A 418 -4.03 -10.77 -11.70
CA PHE A 418 -2.63 -10.36 -11.82
C PHE A 418 -2.07 -10.69 -13.21
N PRO A 419 -1.10 -9.90 -13.71
CA PRO A 419 -0.35 -10.25 -14.91
C PRO A 419 0.60 -11.42 -14.64
N ASP A 420 1.06 -12.07 -15.71
CA ASP A 420 2.04 -13.17 -15.64
C ASP A 420 3.38 -12.72 -15.08
N VAL A 421 3.80 -11.49 -15.41
CA VAL A 421 5.00 -10.85 -14.90
C VAL A 421 4.65 -9.43 -14.43
N PRO A 422 4.47 -9.23 -13.12
CA PRO A 422 4.09 -7.92 -12.57
C PRO A 422 5.12 -6.82 -12.77
N LYS A 423 6.43 -7.16 -12.78
CA LYS A 423 7.51 -6.17 -12.74
C LYS A 423 8.73 -6.63 -13.52
N TYR A 424 9.26 -5.73 -14.33
CA TYR A 424 10.63 -5.78 -14.84
C TYR A 424 11.46 -4.64 -14.26
N GLU A 425 12.73 -4.91 -14.02
CA GLU A 425 13.71 -3.89 -13.63
C GLU A 425 14.89 -3.89 -14.60
N MET A 426 15.18 -2.73 -15.17
CA MET A 426 16.40 -2.48 -15.94
C MET A 426 17.47 -1.92 -15.01
N ARG A 427 18.62 -2.57 -14.96
CA ARG A 427 19.76 -2.22 -14.11
C ARG A 427 20.95 -1.78 -14.94
N LEU A 428 21.52 -0.62 -14.60
CA LEU A 428 22.84 -0.24 -15.12
C LEU A 428 23.93 -0.86 -14.25
N TRP A 429 24.93 -1.46 -14.88
CA TRP A 429 26.06 -2.07 -14.17
C TRP A 429 26.84 -1.04 -13.36
N LEU A 430 27.30 -1.46 -12.17
CA LEU A 430 28.18 -0.69 -11.27
C LEU A 430 29.57 -1.35 -11.23
N PRO A 431 30.53 -0.92 -12.08
CA PRO A 431 31.84 -1.55 -12.22
C PRO A 431 32.71 -1.53 -10.96
N HIS A 432 32.45 -0.61 -10.02
CA HIS A 432 33.20 -0.49 -8.77
C HIS A 432 32.89 -1.61 -7.77
N ILE A 433 31.77 -2.32 -7.93
CA ILE A 433 31.41 -3.48 -7.11
C ILE A 433 32.01 -4.73 -7.76
N LYS A 434 32.98 -5.36 -7.09
CA LYS A 434 33.81 -6.43 -7.68
C LYS A 434 33.40 -7.84 -7.25
N GLU A 435 32.68 -7.99 -6.12
CA GLU A 435 32.34 -9.32 -5.60
C GLU A 435 31.30 -10.04 -6.46
N GLU A 436 30.38 -9.30 -7.06
CA GLU A 436 29.27 -9.82 -7.87
C GLU A 436 28.86 -8.82 -8.96
N ARG A 437 28.13 -9.30 -9.97
CA ARG A 437 27.51 -8.42 -10.97
C ARG A 437 26.37 -7.66 -10.29
N LYS A 438 26.67 -6.44 -9.83
CA LYS A 438 25.69 -5.57 -9.19
C LYS A 438 25.38 -4.35 -10.03
N GLY A 439 24.11 -3.94 -10.00
CA GLY A 439 23.60 -2.86 -10.82
C GLY A 439 22.56 -2.04 -10.08
N VAL A 440 22.41 -0.79 -10.49
CA VAL A 440 21.40 0.11 -9.94
C VAL A 440 20.14 0.06 -10.81
N ALA A 441 18.97 -0.21 -10.23
CA ALA A 441 17.70 -0.22 -10.97
C ALA A 441 17.32 1.20 -11.39
N VAL A 442 17.37 1.47 -12.70
CA VAL A 442 17.13 2.79 -13.28
C VAL A 442 15.74 2.91 -13.91
N THR A 443 15.15 1.79 -14.32
CA THR A 443 13.79 1.71 -14.85
C THR A 443 13.05 0.57 -14.16
N SER A 444 11.86 0.85 -13.65
CA SER A 444 10.95 -0.16 -13.11
C SER A 444 9.66 -0.11 -13.92
N ALA A 445 9.37 -1.17 -14.67
CA ALA A 445 8.20 -1.28 -15.55
C ALA A 445 7.21 -2.30 -14.97
N ASN A 446 6.03 -1.81 -14.55
CA ASN A 446 5.07 -2.54 -13.74
C ASN A 446 3.72 -2.67 -14.44
N ILE A 447 3.07 -3.81 -14.28
CA ILE A 447 1.64 -4.01 -14.59
C ILE A 447 0.95 -4.43 -13.31
N HIS A 448 -0.16 -3.77 -13.01
CA HIS A 448 -0.87 -3.93 -11.75
C HIS A 448 -2.06 -4.87 -11.85
N GLY A 449 -2.41 -5.28 -13.07
CA GLY A 449 -3.65 -5.99 -13.35
C GLY A 449 -4.85 -5.17 -12.88
N THR A 450 -5.78 -5.81 -12.16
CA THR A 450 -6.96 -5.14 -11.58
C THR A 450 -6.72 -4.56 -10.18
N HIS A 451 -5.51 -4.63 -9.61
CA HIS A 451 -5.24 -4.24 -8.21
C HIS A 451 -5.71 -2.83 -7.86
N PHE A 452 -5.38 -1.84 -8.69
CA PHE A 452 -5.81 -0.45 -8.49
C PHE A 452 -7.22 -0.19 -9.03
N ILE A 453 -7.68 -0.98 -10.00
CA ILE A 453 -9.05 -0.88 -10.52
C ILE A 453 -10.06 -1.23 -9.41
N GLU A 454 -9.85 -2.35 -8.73
CA GLU A 454 -10.68 -2.78 -7.59
C GLU A 454 -10.51 -1.85 -6.37
N GLY A 455 -9.28 -1.38 -6.12
CA GLY A 455 -8.99 -0.49 -4.99
C GLY A 455 -9.67 0.88 -5.08
N PHE A 456 -9.85 1.40 -6.30
CA PHE A 456 -10.42 2.73 -6.56
C PHE A 456 -11.81 2.65 -7.20
N GLY A 457 -12.39 1.46 -7.35
CA GLY A 457 -13.75 1.29 -7.89
C GLY A 457 -13.92 1.74 -9.34
N ILE A 458 -12.84 1.71 -10.13
CA ILE A 458 -12.82 2.10 -11.55
C ILE A 458 -13.54 1.03 -12.37
N LYS A 459 -14.36 1.42 -13.35
CA LYS A 459 -15.06 0.45 -14.21
C LYS A 459 -15.13 0.93 -15.65
N ASP A 460 -15.02 0.02 -16.62
CA ASP A 460 -15.38 0.34 -18.00
C ASP A 460 -16.92 0.41 -18.13
N TYR A 461 -17.43 1.41 -18.86
CA TYR A 461 -18.89 1.59 -19.03
C TYR A 461 -19.59 0.45 -19.78
N LYS A 462 -18.85 -0.39 -20.52
CA LYS A 462 -19.34 -1.63 -21.15
C LYS A 462 -18.95 -2.88 -20.36
N GLU A 463 -18.55 -2.73 -19.09
CA GLU A 463 -18.13 -3.81 -18.19
C GLU A 463 -16.96 -4.67 -18.72
N ARG A 464 -16.11 -4.10 -19.58
CA ARG A 464 -14.90 -4.77 -20.08
C ARG A 464 -13.79 -4.72 -19.03
N LYS A 465 -12.82 -5.63 -19.16
CA LYS A 465 -11.63 -5.65 -18.31
C LYS A 465 -10.80 -4.39 -18.51
N VAL A 466 -10.38 -3.80 -17.40
CA VAL A 466 -9.48 -2.65 -17.35
C VAL A 466 -8.28 -3.05 -16.51
N TRP A 467 -7.08 -2.80 -17.02
CA TRP A 467 -5.83 -2.94 -16.27
C TRP A 467 -5.11 -1.58 -16.19
N THR A 468 -4.17 -1.48 -15.26
CA THR A 468 -3.24 -0.34 -15.18
C THR A 468 -1.79 -0.82 -15.16
N GLY A 469 -0.88 0.07 -15.54
CA GLY A 469 0.57 -0.12 -15.41
C GLY A 469 1.27 1.21 -15.15
N CYS A 470 2.50 1.13 -14.65
CA CYS A 470 3.37 2.30 -14.56
C CYS A 470 4.83 1.95 -14.84
N THR A 471 5.56 2.90 -15.41
CA THR A 471 7.00 2.83 -15.61
C THR A 471 7.67 4.03 -15.01
N GLY A 472 8.56 3.76 -14.05
CA GLY A 472 9.35 4.77 -13.37
C GLY A 472 10.76 4.83 -13.91
N TYR A 473 11.16 5.98 -14.46
CA TYR A 473 12.55 6.26 -14.86
C TYR A 473 13.26 7.04 -13.75
N GLY A 474 13.98 6.34 -12.88
CA GLY A 474 14.66 6.92 -11.73
C GLY A 474 15.83 7.80 -12.16
N LEU A 475 15.58 9.08 -12.44
CA LEU A 475 16.56 10.04 -12.94
C LEU A 475 17.80 10.13 -12.05
N THR A 476 17.62 10.11 -10.72
CA THR A 476 18.73 10.05 -9.76
C THR A 476 19.64 8.85 -10.06
N ARG A 477 19.04 7.68 -10.28
CA ARG A 477 19.77 6.42 -10.52
C ARG A 477 20.34 6.29 -11.92
N TRP A 478 19.67 6.83 -12.94
CA TRP A 478 20.21 6.93 -14.31
C TRP A 478 21.55 7.67 -14.32
N VAL A 479 21.61 8.84 -13.65
CA VAL A 479 22.84 9.62 -13.54
C VAL A 479 23.93 8.87 -12.79
N ILE A 480 23.60 8.18 -11.69
CA ILE A 480 24.61 7.42 -10.94
C ILE A 480 25.11 6.21 -11.72
N GLY A 481 24.23 5.45 -12.39
CA GLY A 481 24.64 4.36 -13.26
C GLY A 481 25.50 4.82 -14.43
N PHE A 482 25.20 6.00 -15.00
CA PHE A 482 26.03 6.62 -16.03
C PHE A 482 27.42 7.01 -15.51
N LEU A 483 27.48 7.75 -14.40
CA LEU A 483 28.74 8.16 -13.79
C LEU A 483 29.56 6.95 -13.31
N ALA A 484 28.92 5.86 -12.90
CA ALA A 484 29.60 4.62 -12.52
C ALA A 484 30.34 3.96 -13.68
N GLN A 485 29.98 4.25 -14.93
CA GLN A 485 30.62 3.64 -16.10
C GLN A 485 31.46 4.61 -16.94
N TYR A 486 31.17 5.91 -16.90
CA TYR A 486 31.91 6.94 -17.65
C TYR A 486 32.78 7.83 -16.76
N GLY A 487 32.53 7.86 -15.45
CA GLY A 487 33.19 8.80 -14.55
C GLY A 487 32.78 10.26 -14.79
N TYR A 488 33.57 11.17 -14.22
CA TYR A 488 33.29 12.60 -14.19
C TYR A 488 33.98 13.41 -15.30
N ASN A 489 34.81 12.79 -16.12
CA ASN A 489 35.50 13.49 -17.19
C ASN A 489 34.55 13.73 -18.37
N TYR A 490 34.20 14.99 -18.59
CA TYR A 490 33.24 15.41 -19.61
C TYR A 490 33.62 14.96 -21.04
N ASP A 491 34.92 14.96 -21.33
CA ASP A 491 35.42 14.66 -22.67
C ASP A 491 35.27 13.16 -23.02
N ASP A 492 35.11 12.30 -22.01
CA ASP A 492 34.93 10.84 -22.19
C ASP A 492 33.45 10.47 -22.39
N TRP A 493 32.52 11.43 -22.23
CA TRP A 493 31.09 11.15 -22.30
C TRP A 493 30.60 11.00 -23.75
N PRO A 494 29.49 10.25 -24.00
CA PRO A 494 28.89 10.15 -25.33
C PRO A 494 28.54 11.53 -25.90
N GLU A 495 28.75 11.71 -27.21
CA GLU A 495 28.43 12.97 -27.92
C GLU A 495 26.98 13.43 -27.67
N LEU A 496 26.05 12.49 -27.54
CA LEU A 496 24.65 12.77 -27.24
C LEU A 496 24.47 13.47 -25.88
N ILE A 497 25.20 13.01 -24.85
CA ILE A 497 25.19 13.63 -23.51
C ILE A 497 25.90 14.97 -23.57
N GLN A 498 27.07 15.05 -24.21
CA GLN A 498 27.80 16.30 -24.37
C GLN A 498 26.93 17.37 -25.06
N LYS A 499 26.19 17.00 -26.12
CA LYS A 499 25.25 17.91 -26.80
C LYS A 499 24.13 18.41 -25.89
N LYS A 500 23.57 17.53 -25.05
CA LYS A 500 22.48 17.87 -24.11
C LYS A 500 22.96 18.76 -22.96
N VAL A 501 24.16 18.49 -22.46
CA VAL A 501 24.79 19.26 -21.38
C VAL A 501 25.30 20.60 -21.91
N GLY A 502 25.89 20.62 -23.10
CA GLY A 502 26.49 21.79 -23.73
C GLY A 502 27.80 22.17 -23.05
N LYS A 503 27.76 23.17 -22.17
CA LYS A 503 28.92 23.57 -21.35
C LYS A 503 28.63 23.22 -19.90
N LEU A 504 29.53 22.49 -19.25
CA LEU A 504 29.43 22.25 -17.82
C LEU A 504 29.56 23.58 -17.05
N PRO A 505 28.62 23.88 -16.13
CA PRO A 505 28.74 25.00 -15.22
C PRO A 505 29.97 24.88 -14.33
N GLU A 506 30.47 26.02 -13.86
CA GLU A 506 31.53 26.04 -12.86
C GLU A 506 31.01 25.52 -11.51
N ILE A 507 31.86 24.78 -10.81
CA ILE A 507 31.60 24.35 -9.43
C ILE A 507 31.62 25.61 -8.54
N PRO A 508 30.63 25.80 -7.65
CA PRO A 508 30.60 26.95 -6.75
C PRO A 508 31.68 26.81 -5.67
N LYS A 509 32.88 27.30 -5.97
CA LYS A 509 34.05 27.20 -5.08
C LYS A 509 33.82 27.93 -3.76
N LEU A 510 34.05 27.23 -2.65
CA LEU A 510 34.16 27.84 -1.33
C LEU A 510 35.61 27.74 -0.84
N ILE A 511 36.00 28.59 0.11
CA ILE A 511 37.36 28.49 0.71
C ILE A 511 37.52 27.16 1.47
N THR A 512 36.43 26.63 2.03
CA THR A 512 36.42 25.47 2.94
C THR A 512 35.79 24.21 2.34
N TRP A 513 35.28 24.27 1.13
CA TRP A 513 34.62 23.16 0.44
C TRP A 513 34.91 23.31 -1.07
N PRO A 514 35.26 22.20 -1.77
CA PRO A 514 35.75 22.22 -3.15
C PRO A 514 34.98 23.11 -4.14
#